data_AF-A0A1B8NVL4-F1
#
_entry.id   AF-A0A1B8NVL4-F1
#
_cell.length_a   1.000
_cell.length_b   1.000
_cell.length_c   1.000
_cell.angle_alpha   90.00
_cell.angle_beta   90.00
_cell.angle_gamma   90.00
#
_symmetry.space_group_name_H-M   'P 1'
#
loop_
_entity.id
_entity.type
_entity.pdbx_description
1 polymer ?
#
loop_
_entity_poly.entity_id
_entity_poly.type
_entity_poly.pdbx_seq_one_letter_code
_entity_poly.pdbx_strand_id
1 'polypeptide(L)'
;MLWWLAPVAAGLLYAGLPALSPRQAAWRGWCYGLGLFGTGVSWVYVSIHDYGYTGVPLAVFLTTLFVATLALFFAVTLWLYRRLAGPRFAVLTFAGAWVLGEALRTWLFTGFPWLLLGSGQVDSPWRRGHRWAVSTCCR
;
A
#
# COMPACT_ATOMS: atom_id res chain seq x y z
N MET A 1 15.55 -7.17 -8.76
CA MET A 1 16.49 -7.74 -7.75
C MET A 1 16.11 -7.47 -6.29
N LEU A 2 15.30 -6.46 -5.96
CA LEU A 2 14.93 -6.10 -4.57
C LEU A 2 13.55 -6.63 -4.12
N TRP A 3 13.18 -7.85 -4.53
CA TRP A 3 11.87 -8.45 -4.22
C TRP A 3 11.66 -8.72 -2.73
N TRP A 4 12.73 -8.80 -1.94
CA TRP A 4 12.70 -9.03 -0.50
C TRP A 4 12.42 -7.76 0.32
N LEU A 5 12.59 -6.56 -0.25
CA LEU A 5 12.33 -5.31 0.48
C LEU A 5 10.86 -5.18 0.90
N ALA A 6 9.94 -5.55 0.01
CA ALA A 6 8.52 -5.43 0.28
C ALA A 6 8.05 -6.31 1.47
N PRO A 7 8.35 -7.64 1.52
CA PRO A 7 7.99 -8.45 2.68
C PRO A 7 8.75 -8.07 3.94
N VAL A 8 10.00 -7.59 3.85
CA VAL A 8 10.74 -7.08 5.02
C VAL A 8 10.10 -5.82 5.58
N ALA A 9 9.70 -4.86 4.73
CA ALA A 9 9.01 -3.66 5.16
C ALA A 9 7.67 -3.98 5.85
N ALA A 10 6.90 -4.93 5.29
CA ALA A 10 5.66 -5.42 5.90
C ALA A 10 5.92 -6.16 7.23
N GLY A 11 6.99 -6.95 7.32
CA GLY A 11 7.39 -7.66 8.54
C GLY A 11 7.84 -6.73 9.67
N LEU A 12 8.60 -5.69 9.35
CA LEU A 12 9.00 -4.65 10.31
C LEU A 12 7.79 -3.86 10.82
N LEU A 13 6.86 -3.53 9.92
CA LEU A 13 5.59 -2.91 10.29
C LEU A 13 4.79 -3.81 11.23
N TYR A 14 4.69 -5.12 10.92
CA TYR A 14 4.03 -6.11 11.77
C TYR A 14 4.66 -6.21 13.16
N ALA A 15 5.99 -6.27 13.26
CA ALA A 15 6.70 -6.41 14.54
C ALA A 15 6.37 -5.28 15.55
N GLY A 16 6.10 -4.07 15.05
CA GLY A 16 5.75 -2.93 15.90
C GLY A 16 4.28 -2.87 16.33
N LEU A 17 3.37 -3.63 15.72
CA LEU A 17 1.93 -3.49 15.92
C LEU A 17 1.32 -4.15 17.19
N PRO A 18 1.83 -5.29 17.72
CA PRO A 18 1.19 -6.01 18.82
C PRO A 18 0.99 -5.19 20.10
N ALA A 19 1.94 -4.30 20.41
CA ALA A 19 1.93 -3.48 21.62
C ALA A 19 1.12 -2.16 21.49
N LEU A 20 0.53 -1.88 20.32
CA LEU A 20 -0.14 -0.61 20.06
C LEU A 20 -1.66 -0.66 20.23
N SER A 21 -2.23 0.46 20.65
CA SER A 21 -3.67 0.70 20.55
C SER A 21 -4.12 0.81 19.07
N PRO A 22 -5.40 0.56 18.75
CA PRO A 22 -5.92 0.70 17.39
C PRO A 22 -5.66 2.07 16.76
N ARG A 23 -5.72 3.15 17.56
CA ARG A 23 -5.44 4.52 17.09
C ARG A 23 -3.97 4.71 16.71
N GLN A 24 -3.05 4.19 17.51
CA GLN A 24 -1.61 4.25 17.22
C GLN A 24 -1.25 3.39 15.99
N ALA A 25 -1.90 2.24 15.82
CA ALA A 25 -1.72 1.42 14.64
C ALA A 25 -2.22 2.12 13.36
N ALA A 26 -3.35 2.83 13.44
CA ALA A 26 -3.84 3.64 12.33
C ALA A 26 -2.82 4.73 11.95
N TRP A 27 -2.28 5.45 12.95
CA TRP A 27 -1.28 6.47 12.72
C TRP A 27 0.01 5.93 12.09
N ARG A 28 0.52 4.79 12.60
CA ARG A 28 1.68 4.12 11.98
C ARG A 28 1.40 3.68 10.55
N GLY A 29 0.20 3.15 10.28
CA GLY A 29 -0.23 2.78 8.93
C GLY A 29 -0.28 3.99 8.00
N TRP A 30 -0.77 5.12 8.49
CA TRP A 30 -0.78 6.37 7.74
C TRP A 30 0.64 6.87 7.42
N CYS A 31 1.55 6.91 8.41
CA CYS A 31 2.94 7.29 8.16
C CYS A 31 3.65 6.34 7.18
N TYR A 32 3.39 5.03 7.29
CA TYR A 32 3.91 4.04 6.36
C TYR A 32 3.39 4.28 4.94
N GLY A 33 2.08 4.49 4.80
CA GLY A 33 1.44 4.80 3.52
C GLY A 33 1.97 6.09 2.90
N LEU A 34 2.19 7.14 3.70
CA LEU A 34 2.77 8.40 3.23
C LEU A 34 4.18 8.21 2.66
N GLY A 35 5.03 7.43 3.35
CA GLY A 35 6.36 7.11 2.84
C GLY A 35 6.30 6.31 1.54
N LEU A 36 5.51 5.23 1.53
CA LEU A 36 5.39 4.33 0.38
C LEU A 36 4.84 5.05 -0.86
N PHE A 37 3.71 5.77 -0.71
CA PHE A 37 3.08 6.47 -1.82
C PHE A 37 3.76 7.79 -2.17
N GLY A 38 4.32 8.49 -1.19
CA GLY A 38 5.08 9.71 -1.41
C GLY A 38 6.29 9.48 -2.29
N THR A 39 7.04 8.39 -2.07
CA THR A 39 8.16 8.05 -2.95
C THR A 39 7.71 7.33 -4.21
N GLY A 40 6.81 6.35 -4.09
CA GLY A 40 6.44 5.46 -5.19
C GLY A 40 5.47 6.05 -6.21
N VAL A 41 4.76 7.12 -5.85
CA VAL A 41 3.82 7.84 -6.74
C VAL A 41 4.19 9.31 -6.91
N SER A 42 5.42 9.69 -6.56
CA SER A 42 5.96 11.05 -6.75
C SER A 42 5.84 11.55 -8.18
N TRP A 43 5.86 10.65 -9.18
CA TRP A 43 5.70 10.96 -10.60
C TRP A 43 4.35 11.61 -10.94
N VAL A 44 3.30 11.42 -10.12
CA VAL A 44 2.00 12.07 -10.31
C VAL A 44 2.09 13.59 -10.20
N TYR A 45 3.07 14.11 -9.46
CA TYR A 45 3.36 15.54 -9.42
C TYR A 45 3.65 16.08 -10.83
N VAL A 46 4.52 15.41 -11.58
CA VAL A 46 4.90 15.81 -12.95
C VAL A 46 3.66 15.76 -13.84
N SER A 47 2.80 14.74 -13.68
CA SER A 47 1.55 14.66 -14.42
C SER A 47 0.61 15.85 -14.17
N ILE A 48 0.44 16.26 -12.90
CA ILE A 48 -0.46 17.37 -12.54
C ILE A 48 0.12 18.73 -12.94
N HIS A 49 1.42 18.91 -12.77
CA HIS A 49 2.10 20.16 -13.10
C HIS A 49 2.14 20.38 -14.62
N ASP A 50 2.62 19.39 -15.38
CA ASP A 50 2.91 19.57 -16.81
C ASP A 50 1.66 19.39 -17.69
N TYR A 51 0.80 18.40 -17.39
CA TYR A 51 -0.42 18.19 -18.18
C TYR A 51 -1.63 18.99 -17.65
N GLY A 52 -1.61 19.37 -16.37
CA GLY A 52 -2.65 20.21 -15.78
C GLY A 52 -2.43 21.71 -15.98
N TYR A 53 -1.27 22.13 -16.50
CA TYR A 53 -0.86 23.53 -16.60
C TYR A 53 -1.05 24.32 -15.29
N THR A 54 -0.84 23.64 -14.15
CA THR A 54 -1.09 24.21 -12.81
C THR A 54 0.21 24.74 -12.22
N GLY A 55 0.12 25.86 -11.47
CA GLY A 55 1.29 26.41 -10.79
C GLY A 55 1.85 25.45 -9.73
N VAL A 56 3.17 25.53 -9.50
CA VAL A 56 3.92 24.68 -8.56
C VAL A 56 3.24 24.49 -7.19
N PRO A 57 2.75 25.54 -6.49
CA PRO A 57 2.14 25.37 -5.16
C PRO A 57 0.85 24.52 -5.20
N LEU A 58 0.05 24.70 -6.25
CA LEU A 58 -1.20 23.95 -6.42
C LEU A 58 -0.91 22.49 -6.78
N ALA A 59 0.05 22.23 -7.66
CA ALA A 59 0.44 20.87 -8.03
C ALA A 59 0.95 20.10 -6.81
N VAL A 60 1.84 20.69 -5.99
CA VAL A 60 2.33 20.08 -4.75
C VAL A 60 1.19 19.80 -3.77
N PHE A 61 0.26 20.76 -3.60
CA PHE A 61 -0.89 20.59 -2.72
C PHE A 61 -1.77 19.42 -3.16
N LEU A 62 -2.12 19.34 -4.45
CA LEU A 62 -2.95 18.26 -5.00
C LEU A 62 -2.26 16.89 -4.88
N THR A 63 -0.95 16.80 -5.19
CA THR A 63 -0.19 15.55 -5.03
C THR A 63 -0.13 15.13 -3.56
N THR A 64 0.09 16.08 -2.64
CA THR A 64 0.14 15.78 -1.20
C THR A 64 -1.21 15.27 -0.70
N LEU A 65 -2.31 15.92 -1.11
CA LEU A 65 -3.66 15.50 -0.77
C LEU A 65 -3.98 14.10 -1.31
N PHE A 66 -3.54 13.82 -2.55
CA PHE A 66 -3.69 12.50 -3.17
C PHE A 66 -2.93 11.41 -2.40
N VAL A 67 -1.64 11.65 -2.11
CA VAL A 67 -0.80 10.72 -1.33
C VAL A 67 -1.35 10.53 0.08
N ALA A 68 -1.79 11.60 0.75
CA ALA A 68 -2.39 11.53 2.08
C ALA A 68 -3.68 10.72 2.08
N THR A 69 -4.51 10.84 1.03
CA THR A 69 -5.74 10.05 0.87
C THR A 69 -5.42 8.57 0.64
N LEU A 70 -4.43 8.26 -0.21
CA LEU A 70 -3.98 6.88 -0.41
C LEU A 70 -3.41 6.26 0.88
N ALA A 71 -2.70 7.05 1.68
CA ALA A 71 -2.17 6.60 2.97
C ALA A 71 -3.28 6.26 3.99
N LEU A 72 -4.48 6.85 3.87
CA LEU A 72 -5.61 6.49 4.76
C LEU A 72 -6.05 5.04 4.60
N PHE A 73 -5.88 4.43 3.42
CA PHE A 73 -6.19 3.01 3.25
C PHE A 73 -5.34 2.12 4.16
N PHE A 74 -4.03 2.41 4.26
CA PHE A 74 -3.15 1.70 5.20
C PHE A 74 -3.54 1.97 6.65
N ALA A 75 -3.96 3.20 6.98
CA ALA A 75 -4.43 3.54 8.31
C ALA A 75 -5.67 2.72 8.70
N VAL A 76 -6.66 2.63 7.81
CA VAL A 76 -7.90 1.86 8.02
C VAL A 76 -7.58 0.36 8.11
N THR A 77 -6.72 -0.16 7.25
CA THR A 77 -6.30 -1.57 7.27
C THR A 77 -5.64 -1.95 8.59
N LEU A 78 -4.68 -1.17 9.08
CA LEU A 78 -3.99 -1.47 10.35
C LEU A 78 -4.88 -1.24 11.56
N TRP A 79 -5.79 -0.27 11.51
CA TRP A 79 -6.81 -0.08 12.53
C TRP A 79 -7.76 -1.28 12.61
N LEU A 80 -8.24 -1.76 11.46
CA LEU A 80 -9.12 -2.92 11.37
C LEU A 80 -8.42 -4.19 11.85
N TYR A 81 -7.15 -4.38 11.45
CA TYR A 81 -6.30 -5.44 11.98
C TYR A 81 -6.28 -5.42 13.51
N ARG A 82 -6.01 -4.28 14.15
CA ARG A 82 -5.98 -4.21 15.62
C ARG A 82 -7.34 -4.41 16.28
N ARG A 83 -8.44 -4.03 15.63
CA ARG A 83 -9.81 -4.28 16.12
C ARG A 83 -10.16 -5.76 16.08
N LEU A 84 -9.67 -6.50 15.07
CA LEU A 84 -10.00 -7.91 14.83
C LEU A 84 -8.94 -8.89 15.35
N ALA A 85 -7.73 -8.42 15.69
CA ALA A 85 -6.62 -9.27 16.07
C ALA A 85 -6.80 -9.87 17.47
N GLY A 86 -7.16 -11.15 17.52
CA GLY A 86 -6.93 -12.01 18.69
C GLY A 86 -5.52 -12.63 18.67
N PRO A 87 -4.93 -12.96 19.84
CA PRO A 87 -3.56 -13.49 19.94
C PRO A 87 -3.35 -14.84 19.21
N ARG A 88 -4.42 -15.61 18.99
CA ARG A 88 -4.36 -16.92 18.34
C ARG A 88 -4.21 -16.87 16.81
N PHE A 89 -4.67 -15.81 16.16
CA PHE A 89 -4.73 -15.70 14.69
C PHE A 89 -4.12 -14.40 14.14
N ALA A 90 -3.23 -13.77 14.89
CA ALA A 90 -2.65 -12.45 14.55
C ALA A 90 -2.03 -12.38 13.14
N VAL A 91 -1.36 -13.45 12.69
CA VAL A 91 -0.75 -13.48 11.35
C VAL A 91 -1.81 -13.59 10.25
N LEU A 92 -2.85 -14.41 10.46
CA LEU A 92 -3.94 -14.60 9.51
C LEU A 92 -4.82 -13.37 9.41
N THR A 93 -5.13 -12.72 10.54
CA THR A 93 -5.87 -11.45 10.53
C THR A 93 -5.06 -10.33 9.90
N PHE A 94 -3.74 -10.31 10.09
CA PHE A 94 -2.87 -9.35 9.40
C PHE A 94 -2.88 -9.57 7.88
N ALA A 95 -2.65 -10.81 7.42
CA ALA A 95 -2.67 -11.14 6.01
C ALA A 95 -4.04 -10.84 5.37
N GLY A 96 -5.13 -11.22 6.03
CA GLY A 96 -6.49 -10.94 5.58
C GLY A 96 -6.79 -9.44 5.52
N ALA A 97 -6.43 -8.69 6.57
CA ALA A 97 -6.60 -7.23 6.59
C ALA A 97 -5.78 -6.56 5.49
N TRP A 98 -4.56 -7.04 5.23
CA TRP A 98 -3.69 -6.52 4.18
C TRP A 98 -4.31 -6.71 2.80
N VAL A 99 -4.74 -7.92 2.48
CA VAL A 99 -5.39 -8.24 1.21
C VAL A 99 -6.68 -7.45 1.04
N LEU A 100 -7.51 -7.32 2.08
CA LEU A 100 -8.70 -6.48 2.04
C LEU A 100 -8.35 -5.01 1.77
N GLY A 101 -7.28 -4.50 2.38
CA GLY A 101 -6.77 -3.15 2.14
C GLY A 101 -6.27 -2.92 0.72
N GLU A 102 -5.63 -3.92 0.12
CA GLU A 102 -5.24 -3.88 -1.30
C GLU A 102 -6.47 -3.95 -2.21
N ALA A 103 -7.41 -4.87 -1.96
CA ALA A 103 -8.64 -5.01 -2.73
C ALA A 103 -9.48 -3.73 -2.72
N LEU A 104 -9.69 -3.13 -1.55
CA LEU A 104 -10.41 -1.86 -1.41
C LEU A 104 -9.77 -0.74 -2.25
N ARG A 105 -8.43 -0.67 -2.28
CA ARG A 105 -7.70 0.31 -3.12
C ARG A 105 -7.87 0.06 -4.61
N THR A 106 -8.05 -1.19 -5.02
CA THR A 106 -8.25 -1.53 -6.43
C THR A 106 -9.67 -1.25 -6.94
N TRP A 107 -10.66 -1.07 -6.05
CA TRP A 107 -12.06 -0.90 -6.43
C TRP A 107 -12.62 0.49 -6.10
N LEU A 108 -12.13 1.12 -5.02
CA LEU A 108 -12.61 2.44 -4.59
C LEU A 108 -12.04 3.56 -5.47
N PHE A 109 -12.87 4.55 -5.82
CA PHE A 109 -12.51 5.71 -6.66
C PHE A 109 -11.85 5.30 -7.99
N THR A 110 -12.52 4.44 -8.78
CA THR A 110 -12.05 3.85 -10.05
C THR A 110 -10.87 2.88 -9.95
N GLY A 111 -10.31 2.71 -8.75
CA GLY A 111 -9.22 1.77 -8.48
C GLY A 111 -7.85 2.35 -8.80
N PHE A 112 -6.93 2.28 -7.83
CA PHE A 112 -5.52 2.65 -8.02
C PHE A 112 -4.60 1.50 -7.60
N PRO A 113 -4.43 0.46 -8.45
CA PRO A 113 -3.68 -0.76 -8.13
C PRO A 113 -2.16 -0.58 -8.23
N TRP A 114 -1.63 0.54 -7.73
CA TRP A 114 -0.19 0.83 -7.71
C TRP A 114 0.46 0.39 -6.40
N LEU A 115 1.73 -0.04 -6.49
CA LEU A 115 2.56 -0.49 -5.34
C LEU A 115 1.95 -1.66 -4.55
N LEU A 116 1.30 -2.59 -5.24
CA LEU A 116 0.84 -3.85 -4.65
C LEU A 116 2.02 -4.72 -4.23
N LEU A 117 1.96 -5.33 -3.06
CA LEU A 117 3.04 -6.21 -2.59
C LEU A 117 3.29 -7.39 -3.53
N GLY A 118 2.22 -7.89 -4.16
CA GLY A 118 2.28 -9.00 -5.10
C GLY A 118 3.04 -8.70 -6.40
N SER A 119 3.05 -7.45 -6.87
CA SER A 119 3.75 -7.10 -8.12
C SER A 119 5.27 -7.12 -7.95
N GLY A 120 5.78 -6.81 -6.76
CA GLY A 120 7.21 -6.93 -6.43
C GLY A 120 7.74 -8.37 -6.39
N GLN A 121 6.85 -9.37 -6.34
CA GLN A 121 7.20 -10.79 -6.34
C GLN A 121 7.21 -11.42 -7.74
N VAL A 122 6.85 -10.67 -8.80
CA VAL A 122 6.80 -11.17 -10.18
C VAL A 122 8.16 -11.70 -10.65
N ASP A 123 9.25 -11.00 -10.28
CA ASP A 123 10.63 -11.40 -10.61
C ASP A 123 11.30 -12.26 -9.54
N SER A 124 10.55 -12.72 -8.54
CA SER A 124 11.10 -13.60 -7.50
C SER A 124 11.56 -14.94 -8.12
N PRO A 125 12.61 -15.58 -7.57
CA PRO A 125 13.09 -16.88 -8.06
C PRO A 125 11.99 -17.95 -8.15
N TRP A 126 10.94 -17.82 -7.32
CA TRP A 126 9.80 -18.73 -7.26
C TRP A 126 8.93 -18.70 -8.52
N ARG A 127 8.77 -17.53 -9.17
CA ARG A 127 7.92 -17.38 -10.37
C ARG A 127 8.64 -17.70 -11.68
N ARG A 128 9.96 -17.88 -11.66
CA ARG A 128 10.76 -18.14 -12.87
C ARG A 128 10.41 -19.47 -13.57
N GLY A 129 9.66 -20.37 -12.91
CA GLY A 129 9.20 -21.66 -13.45
C GLY A 129 7.73 -21.74 -13.90
N HIS A 130 6.86 -20.79 -13.55
CA HIS A 130 5.40 -20.89 -13.83
C HIS A 130 4.86 -19.62 -14.51
N ARG A 131 5.07 -19.54 -15.82
CA ARG A 131 4.70 -18.42 -16.72
C ARG A 131 3.19 -18.34 -17.06
N TRP A 132 2.30 -18.94 -16.27
CA TRP A 132 0.89 -19.14 -16.67
C TRP A 132 -0.14 -18.16 -16.06
N ALA A 133 0.24 -17.35 -15.08
CA ALA A 133 -0.75 -16.60 -14.27
C ALA A 133 -0.97 -15.12 -14.68
N VAL A 134 -0.26 -14.59 -15.68
CA VAL A 134 -0.33 -13.16 -16.06
C VAL A 134 -1.08 -12.94 -17.38
N SER A 135 -1.37 -13.99 -18.14
CA SER A 135 -2.04 -13.88 -19.45
C SER A 135 -3.55 -13.60 -19.39
N THR A 136 -4.17 -13.52 -18.22
CA THR A 136 -5.63 -13.33 -18.08
C THR A 136 -6.06 -11.88 -17.80
N CYS A 137 -5.14 -10.93 -17.57
CA CYS A 137 -5.49 -9.53 -17.27
C CYS A 137 -5.29 -8.56 -18.45
N CYS A 138 -4.81 -9.05 -19.61
CA CYS A 138 -4.74 -8.29 -20.86
C CYS A 138 -5.51 -9.01 -21.97
N ARG A 139 -6.79 -9.27 -21.71
CA ARG A 139 -7.74 -9.54 -22.78
C ARG A 139 -9.03 -8.77 -22.53
#